data_AF-A0A946ZRH6-F1
#
_entry.id   AF-A0A946ZRH6-F1
#
_cell.length_a   1.000
_cell.length_b   1.000
_cell.length_c   1.000
_cell.angle_alpha   90.00
_cell.angle_beta   90.00
_cell.angle_gamma   90.00
#
_symmetry.space_group_name_H-M   'P 1'
#
loop_
_entity.id
_entity.type
_entity.pdbx_description
1 polymer ?
#
loop_
_entity_poly.entity_id
_entity_poly.type
_entity_poly.pdbx_seq_one_letter_code
_entity_poly.pdbx_strand_id
1 'polypeptide(L)'
;MFHREGRTIILLTFFGTAIIILLAHFYMANPTYKMIIQGLALVVLILILQFFRNPKRISNKNFDEVHSPVDGKVVVIERVMEKEYFNEERLQISIFMSPVNVHVTRYPASGVIQYAKY
;
A
#
# COMPACT_ATOMS: atom_id res chain seq x y z
N MET A 1 -12.24 2.54 3.28
CA MET A 1 -12.07 1.73 4.51
C MET A 1 -10.58 1.46 4.68
N PHE A 2 -9.99 1.51 5.87
CA PHE A 2 -8.55 1.26 6.04
C PHE A 2 -8.27 -0.20 6.39
N HIS A 3 -7.07 -0.70 6.04
CA HIS A 3 -6.61 -2.02 6.48
C HIS A 3 -6.61 -2.09 8.01
N ARG A 4 -6.93 -3.27 8.58
CA ARG A 4 -7.05 -3.41 10.04
C ARG A 4 -5.73 -3.09 10.75
N GLU A 5 -4.63 -3.59 10.22
CA GLU A 5 -3.27 -3.35 10.72
C GLU A 5 -2.85 -1.88 10.57
N GLY A 6 -3.32 -1.20 9.53
CA GLY A 6 -3.02 0.20 9.28
C GLY A 6 -3.68 1.15 10.29
N ARG A 7 -4.72 0.74 11.02
CA ARG A 7 -5.47 1.62 11.92
C ARG A 7 -4.61 2.19 13.04
N THR A 8 -3.75 1.37 13.65
CA THR A 8 -2.86 1.81 14.72
C THR A 8 -1.86 2.85 14.22
N ILE A 9 -1.26 2.60 13.05
CA ILE A 9 -0.31 3.53 12.43
C ILE A 9 -1.00 4.83 12.03
N ILE A 10 -2.20 4.77 11.45
CA ILE A 10 -3.00 5.95 11.10
C ILE A 10 -3.32 6.78 12.35
N LEU A 11 -3.76 6.16 13.44
CA LEU A 11 -4.08 6.88 14.68
C LEU A 11 -2.84 7.55 15.28
N LEU A 12 -1.73 6.81 15.36
CA LEU A 12 -0.47 7.34 15.90
C LEU A 12 0.05 8.52 15.07
N THR A 13 0.04 8.38 13.74
CA THR A 13 0.46 9.46 12.83
C THR A 13 -0.51 10.65 12.87
N PHE A 14 -1.82 10.43 13.01
CA PHE A 14 -2.79 11.50 13.16
C PHE A 14 -2.53 12.35 14.41
N PHE A 15 -2.37 11.72 15.58
CA PHE A 15 -2.08 12.43 16.81
C PHE A 15 -0.68 13.07 16.79
N GLY A 16 0.31 12.38 16.23
CA GLY A 16 1.66 12.93 16.03
C GLY A 16 1.63 14.19 15.16
N THR A 17 0.92 14.18 14.03
CA THR A 17 0.75 15.33 13.16
C THR A 17 0.02 16.47 13.88
N ALA A 18 -1.03 16.18 14.65
CA ALA A 18 -1.74 17.20 15.43
C ALA A 18 -0.82 17.88 16.46
N ILE A 19 -0.01 17.11 17.19
CA ILE A 19 0.98 17.63 18.15
C ILE A 19 2.00 18.51 17.43
N ILE A 20 2.57 18.05 16.31
CA ILE A 20 3.54 18.83 15.53
C ILE A 20 2.94 20.16 15.06
N ILE A 21 1.70 20.14 14.57
CA ILE A 21 1.01 21.36 14.11
C ILE A 21 0.80 22.35 15.26
N LEU A 22 0.39 21.88 16.43
CA LEU A 22 0.18 22.71 17.62
C LEU A 22 1.49 23.27 18.16
N LEU A 23 2.52 22.44 18.28
CA LEU A 23 3.85 22.89 18.72
C LEU A 23 4.42 23.94 17.75
N ALA A 24 4.32 23.70 16.44
CA ALA A 24 4.73 24.68 15.45
C ALA A 24 3.92 25.99 15.56
N HIS A 25 2.63 25.92 15.88
CA HIS A 25 1.79 27.09 16.03
C HIS A 25 2.18 27.97 17.23
N PHE A 26 2.44 27.36 18.39
CA PHE A 26 2.71 28.10 19.63
C PHE A 26 4.18 28.51 19.79
N TYR A 27 5.13 27.70 19.32
CA TYR A 27 6.55 27.93 19.59
C TYR A 27 7.33 28.55 18.42
N MET A 28 6.77 28.62 17.21
CA MET A 28 7.47 29.22 16.07
C MET A 28 6.95 30.62 15.75
N ALA A 29 7.81 31.62 15.98
CA ALA A 29 7.51 33.01 15.67
C ALA A 29 7.53 33.31 14.15
N ASN A 30 8.45 32.67 13.41
CA ASN A 30 8.58 32.91 11.97
C ASN A 30 7.44 32.21 11.20
N PRO A 31 6.58 32.97 10.49
CA PRO A 31 5.40 32.41 9.83
C PRO A 31 5.75 31.44 8.69
N THR A 32 6.85 31.67 7.99
CA THR A 32 7.27 30.84 6.85
C THR A 32 7.67 29.45 7.31
N TYR A 33 8.56 29.35 8.31
CA TYR A 33 8.98 28.05 8.84
C TYR A 33 7.81 27.29 9.48
N LYS A 34 6.92 28.00 10.19
CA LYS A 34 5.69 27.43 10.72
C LYS A 34 4.84 26.77 9.63
N MET A 35 4.57 27.48 8.53
CA MET A 35 3.76 26.96 7.43
C MET A 35 4.42 25.76 6.75
N ILE A 36 5.74 25.78 6.56
CA ILE A 36 6.48 24.66 5.95
C ILE A 36 6.36 23.40 6.80
N ILE A 37 6.59 23.50 8.11
CA ILE A 37 6.53 22.34 9.02
C ILE A 37 5.10 21.78 9.09
N GLN A 38 4.10 22.65 9.22
CA GLN A 38 2.69 22.24 9.24
C GLN A 38 2.28 21.57 7.92
N GLY A 39 2.68 22.16 6.79
CA GLY A 39 2.43 21.59 5.47
C GLY A 39 3.08 20.22 5.30
N LEU A 40 4.35 20.07 5.68
CA LEU A 40 5.06 18.80 5.60
C LEU A 40 4.42 17.72 6.48
N ALA A 41 4.04 18.07 7.71
CA ALA A 41 3.38 17.13 8.62
C ALA A 41 2.02 16.65 8.08
N LEU A 42 1.27 17.52 7.40
CA LEU A 42 0.03 17.16 6.71
C LEU A 42 0.28 16.27 5.49
N VAL A 43 1.30 16.57 4.69
CA VAL A 43 1.66 15.72 3.53
C VAL A 43 2.01 14.31 3.98
N VAL A 44 2.78 14.16 5.06
CA VAL A 44 3.11 12.84 5.64
C VAL A 44 1.84 12.10 6.08
N LEU A 45 0.92 12.77 6.80
CA LEU A 45 -0.35 12.17 7.20
C LEU A 45 -1.15 11.69 5.98
N ILE A 46 -1.23 12.52 4.93
CA ILE A 46 -1.93 12.16 3.68
C ILE A 46 -1.30 10.93 3.04
N LEU A 47 0.03 10.85 2.96
CA LEU A 47 0.72 9.68 2.39
C LEU A 47 0.43 8.40 3.18
N ILE A 48 0.43 8.46 4.52
CA ILE A 48 0.08 7.31 5.38
C ILE A 48 -1.38 6.88 5.15
N LEU A 49 -2.31 7.82 5.08
CA LEU A 49 -3.71 7.52 4.77
C LEU A 49 -3.85 6.88 3.38
N GLN A 50 -3.13 7.38 2.37
CA GLN A 50 -3.15 6.82 1.02
C GLN A 50 -2.57 5.39 1.00
N PHE A 51 -1.49 5.13 1.73
CA PHE A 51 -0.84 3.82 1.77
C PHE A 51 -1.77 2.73 2.37
N PHE A 52 -2.43 3.03 3.49
CA PHE A 52 -3.26 2.06 4.23
C PHE A 52 -4.71 1.99 3.77
N ARG A 53 -5.10 2.74 2.74
CA ARG A 53 -6.46 2.68 2.20
C ARG A 53 -6.76 1.28 1.66
N ASN A 54 -7.99 0.83 1.84
CA ASN A 54 -8.49 -0.43 1.32
C ASN A 54 -9.90 -0.20 0.72
N PRO A 55 -9.97 0.25 -0.54
CA PRO A 55 -11.24 0.42 -1.23
C PRO A 55 -11.89 -0.94 -1.50
N LYS A 56 -13.22 -0.97 -1.50
CA LYS A 56 -13.95 -2.15 -1.99
C LYS A 56 -13.72 -2.25 -3.49
N ARG A 57 -13.37 -3.43 -3.99
CA ARG A 57 -13.32 -3.73 -5.42
C ARG A 57 -14.52 -4.58 -5.81
N ILE A 58 -15.11 -4.24 -6.95
CA ILE A 58 -16.11 -5.08 -7.61
C ILE A 58 -15.36 -5.81 -8.71
N SER A 59 -15.42 -7.14 -8.71
CA SER A 59 -14.86 -7.97 -9.76
C SER A 59 -15.94 -8.96 -10.20
N ASN A 60 -15.98 -9.22 -11.51
CA ASN A 60 -16.84 -10.25 -12.08
C ASN A 60 -16.24 -11.61 -11.77
N LYS A 61 -17.05 -12.50 -11.20
CA LYS A 61 -16.62 -13.86 -10.88
C LYS A 61 -16.63 -14.71 -12.14
N ASN A 62 -15.50 -14.76 -12.82
CA ASN A 62 -15.24 -15.67 -13.94
C ASN A 62 -14.13 -16.65 -13.54
N PHE A 63 -14.33 -17.94 -13.80
CA PHE A 63 -13.34 -18.98 -13.50
C PHE A 63 -12.25 -19.09 -14.56
N ASP A 64 -12.47 -18.51 -15.74
CA ASP A 64 -11.50 -18.53 -16.85
C ASP A 64 -10.53 -17.33 -16.81
N GLU A 65 -10.63 -16.48 -15.79
CA GLU A 65 -9.84 -15.25 -15.66
C GLU A 65 -8.99 -15.24 -14.39
N VAL A 66 -7.76 -14.74 -14.52
CA VAL A 66 -6.87 -14.43 -13.39
C VAL A 66 -6.83 -12.92 -13.23
N HIS A 67 -7.23 -12.43 -12.06
CA HIS A 67 -7.25 -11.00 -11.73
C HIS A 67 -5.91 -10.52 -11.22
N SER A 68 -5.59 -9.24 -11.43
CA SER A 68 -4.40 -8.65 -10.81
C SER A 68 -4.54 -8.66 -9.28
N PRO A 69 -3.57 -9.23 -8.54
CA PRO A 69 -3.63 -9.32 -7.08
C PRO A 69 -3.45 -7.96 -6.40
N VAL A 70 -2.80 -7.00 -7.06
CA VAL A 70 -2.44 -5.67 -6.52
C VAL A 70 -2.73 -4.55 -7.52
N ASP A 71 -2.75 -3.30 -7.04
CA ASP A 71 -2.68 -2.12 -7.92
C ASP A 71 -1.23 -1.77 -8.19
N GLY A 72 -0.87 -1.59 -9.47
CA GLY A 72 0.51 -1.21 -9.79
C GLY A 72 0.78 -1.22 -11.28
N LYS A 73 2.04 -1.08 -11.63
CA LYS A 73 2.53 -1.18 -13.00
C LYS A 73 3.13 -2.56 -13.21
N VAL A 74 2.71 -3.26 -14.26
CA VAL A 74 3.41 -4.48 -14.70
C VAL A 74 4.79 -4.07 -15.21
N VAL A 75 5.85 -4.58 -14.57
CA VAL A 75 7.24 -4.22 -14.88
C VAL A 75 8.00 -5.35 -15.57
N VAL A 76 7.56 -6.60 -15.40
CA VAL A 76 8.16 -7.78 -16.05
C VAL A 76 7.05 -8.76 -16.43
N ILE A 77 7.15 -9.33 -17.64
CA ILE A 77 6.41 -10.51 -18.08
C ILE A 77 7.42 -11.40 -18.83
N GLU A 78 7.90 -12.46 -18.19
CA GLU A 78 8.93 -13.33 -18.79
C GLU A 78 8.82 -14.78 -18.31
N ARG A 79 9.47 -15.70 -19.02
CA ARG A 79 9.56 -17.11 -18.64
C ARG A 79 10.79 -17.30 -17.75
N VAL A 80 10.59 -17.83 -16.55
CA VAL A 80 11.66 -18.08 -15.57
C VAL A 80 11.61 -19.52 -15.07
N MET A 81 12.77 -20.06 -14.72
CA MET A 81 12.84 -21.34 -14.00
C MET A 81 12.44 -21.13 -12.54
N GLU A 82 11.24 -21.58 -12.17
CA GLU A 82 10.72 -21.55 -10.81
C GLU A 82 11.34 -22.71 -10.02
N LYS A 83 12.04 -22.44 -8.91
CA LYS A 83 12.88 -23.42 -8.19
C LYS A 83 12.37 -23.79 -6.80
N GLU A 84 11.29 -23.17 -6.33
CA GLU A 84 10.78 -23.31 -4.97
C GLU A 84 9.72 -24.39 -4.85
N TYR A 85 8.75 -24.42 -5.77
CA TYR A 85 7.62 -25.35 -5.70
C TYR A 85 7.54 -26.27 -6.92
N PHE A 86 7.59 -25.70 -8.12
CA PHE A 86 7.39 -26.41 -9.38
C PHE A 86 8.67 -27.03 -9.95
N ASN A 87 9.84 -26.42 -9.72
CA ASN A 87 11.12 -26.85 -10.31
C ASN A 87 11.07 -26.96 -11.85
N GLU A 88 10.40 -26.01 -12.51
CA GLU A 88 10.23 -25.98 -13.97
C GLU A 88 10.04 -24.55 -14.50
N GLU A 89 10.01 -24.39 -15.82
CA GLU A 89 9.80 -23.08 -16.45
C GLU A 89 8.33 -22.61 -16.31
N ARG A 90 8.14 -21.40 -15.76
CA ARG A 90 6.83 -20.77 -15.56
C ARG A 90 6.83 -19.33 -16.04
N LEU A 91 5.65 -18.81 -16.38
CA LEU A 91 5.47 -17.38 -16.69
C LEU A 91 5.44 -16.57 -15.40
N GLN A 92 6.37 -15.63 -15.25
CA GLN A 92 6.40 -14.66 -14.16
C GLN A 92 5.81 -13.34 -14.61
N ILE A 93 4.93 -12.77 -13.78
CA ILE A 93 4.38 -11.42 -13.94
C ILE A 93 4.74 -10.63 -12.68
N SER A 94 5.58 -9.60 -12.83
CA SER A 94 6.00 -8.74 -11.72
C SER A 94 5.25 -7.42 -11.77
N ILE A 95 4.62 -7.04 -10.66
CA ILE A 95 3.83 -5.82 -10.52
C ILE A 95 4.47 -4.92 -9.46
N PHE A 96 4.85 -3.71 -9.86
CA PHE A 96 5.41 -2.71 -8.95
C PHE A 96 4.30 -1.82 -8.37
N MET A 97 4.21 -1.79 -7.04
CA MET A 97 3.31 -0.90 -6.29
C MET A 97 4.06 0.38 -5.90
N SER A 98 3.64 1.52 -6.42
CA SER A 98 4.12 2.83 -5.97
C SER A 98 3.44 3.25 -4.66
N PRO A 99 4.00 4.19 -3.87
CA PRO A 99 3.42 4.65 -2.60
C PRO A 99 1.96 5.13 -2.67
N VAL A 100 1.49 5.57 -3.84
CA VAL A 100 0.11 6.01 -4.08
C VAL A 100 -0.84 4.85 -4.46
N ASN A 101 -0.32 3.66 -4.76
CA ASN A 101 -1.14 2.48 -5.00
C ASN A 101 -1.72 1.92 -3.69
N VAL A 102 -2.77 1.12 -3.82
CA VAL A 102 -3.35 0.38 -2.70
C VAL A 102 -2.42 -0.77 -2.34
N HIS A 103 -1.75 -0.70 -1.20
CA HIS A 103 -0.82 -1.75 -0.72
C HIS A 103 -1.59 -2.89 -0.05
N VAL A 104 -2.43 -3.55 -0.82
CA VAL A 104 -3.20 -4.72 -0.40
C VAL A 104 -3.10 -5.79 -1.48
N THR A 105 -2.41 -6.88 -1.15
CA THR A 105 -2.34 -8.09 -1.99
C THR A 105 -3.59 -8.93 -1.76
N ARG A 106 -4.28 -9.26 -2.86
CA ARG A 106 -5.46 -10.13 -2.87
C ARG A 106 -5.16 -11.39 -3.68
N TYR A 107 -5.96 -12.42 -3.48
CA TYR A 107 -5.85 -13.63 -4.31
C TYR A 107 -6.26 -13.32 -5.76
N PRO A 108 -5.44 -13.71 -6.74
CA PRO A 108 -5.72 -13.45 -8.15
C PRO A 108 -6.75 -14.42 -8.74
N ALA A 109 -6.96 -15.58 -8.11
CA ALA A 109 -7.92 -16.61 -8.51
C ALA A 109 -8.46 -17.37 -7.29
N SER A 110 -9.55 -18.12 -7.47
CA SER A 110 -10.07 -19.04 -6.44
C SER A 110 -9.27 -20.34 -6.43
N GLY A 111 -8.99 -20.90 -5.25
CA GLY A 111 -8.24 -22.14 -5.13
C GLY A 111 -7.91 -22.49 -3.68
N VAL A 112 -7.10 -23.53 -3.51
CA VAL A 112 -6.56 -23.99 -2.22
C VAL A 112 -5.06 -23.71 -2.18
N ILE A 113 -4.59 -23.11 -1.10
CA ILE A 113 -3.16 -22.88 -0.87
C ILE A 113 -2.51 -24.23 -0.51
N GLN A 114 -1.71 -24.78 -1.42
CA GLN A 114 -0.97 -26.04 -1.20
C GLN A 114 0.40 -25.82 -0.57
N TYR A 115 0.97 -24.61 -0.72
CA TYR A 115 2.30 -24.27 -0.25
C TYR A 115 2.37 -22.80 0.15
N ALA A 116 3.02 -22.52 1.28
CA ALA A 116 3.33 -21.19 1.75
C ALA A 116 4.64 -21.24 2.55
N LYS A 117 5.56 -20.34 2.25
CA LYS A 117 6.84 -20.17 2.94
C LYS A 117 7.01 -18.71 3.34
N TYR A 118 7.58 -18.47 4.51
CA TYR A 118 7.94 -17.16 5.02
C TYR A 118 9.46 -16.95 4.93
#